data_AF-A0A9Q0RXQ1-F1
#
_entry.id   AF-A0A9Q0RXQ1-F1
#
_cell.length_a   1.000
_cell.length_b   1.000
_cell.length_c   1.000
_cell.angle_alpha   90.00
_cell.angle_beta   90.00
_cell.angle_gamma   90.00
#
_symmetry.space_group_name_H-M   'P 1'
#
loop_
_entity.id
_entity.type
_entity.pdbx_description
1 polymer ?
#
loop_
_entity_poly.entity_id
_entity_poly.type
_entity_poly.pdbx_seq_one_letter_code
_entity_poly.pdbx_strand_id
1 'polypeptide(L)'
;MLKISIILLFAIVATILSVEANCKKCGTAGAFCGRGPNRVDCCNGFYCNIAPDDSSAVCTSCGTTGAFCGRGPSRVDCCPDYRCDIAPNDSYANCVPN
;
A
#
# COMPACT_ATOMS: atom_id res chain seq x y z
N MET A 1 -14.96 -41.64 -26.71
CA MET A 1 -13.93 -40.59 -26.75
C MET A 1 -14.48 -39.25 -26.21
N LEU A 2 -15.00 -39.21 -24.97
CA LEU A 2 -15.74 -38.04 -24.43
C LEU A 2 -15.30 -37.62 -23.01
N LYS A 3 -14.24 -38.25 -22.46
CA LYS A 3 -13.75 -37.96 -21.10
C LYS A 3 -12.69 -36.84 -21.09
N ILE A 4 -11.98 -36.63 -22.19
CA ILE A 4 -10.89 -35.65 -22.28
C ILE A 4 -11.44 -34.21 -22.30
N SER A 5 -12.59 -33.96 -22.94
CA SER A 5 -13.19 -32.62 -23.01
C SER A 5 -13.67 -32.08 -21.66
N ILE A 6 -14.16 -32.93 -20.76
CA ILE A 6 -14.66 -32.49 -19.44
C ILE A 6 -13.50 -32.15 -18.51
N ILE A 7 -12.42 -32.94 -18.53
CA ILE A 7 -11.23 -32.68 -17.72
C ILE A 7 -10.59 -31.35 -18.13
N LEU A 8 -10.54 -31.05 -19.43
CA LEU A 8 -10.00 -29.79 -19.93
C LEU A 8 -10.89 -28.60 -19.50
N LEU A 9 -12.21 -28.75 -19.52
CA LEU A 9 -13.14 -27.72 -19.04
C LEU A 9 -12.95 -27.43 -17.54
N PHE A 10 -12.80 -28.46 -16.71
CA PHE A 10 -12.56 -28.30 -15.26
C PHE A 10 -11.23 -27.61 -14.97
N ALA A 11 -10.18 -27.95 -15.73
CA ALA A 11 -8.87 -27.30 -15.59
C ALA A 11 -8.95 -25.80 -15.95
N ILE A 12 -9.66 -25.46 -17.03
CA ILE A 12 -9.85 -24.06 -17.46
C ILE A 12 -10.66 -23.27 -16.41
N VAL A 13 -11.77 -23.82 -15.91
CA VAL A 13 -12.57 -23.18 -14.86
C VAL A 13 -11.75 -22.96 -13.57
N ALA A 14 -10.94 -23.95 -13.16
CA ALA A 14 -10.07 -23.81 -12.00
C ALA A 14 -9.00 -22.71 -12.16
N THR A 15 -8.45 -22.54 -13.37
CA THR A 15 -7.49 -21.45 -13.64
C THR A 15 -8.13 -20.06 -13.66
N ILE A 16 -9.38 -19.92 -14.14
CA ILE A 16 -10.07 -18.62 -14.20
C ILE A 16 -10.48 -18.17 -12.79
N LEU A 17 -10.87 -19.08 -11.89
CA LEU A 17 -11.19 -18.76 -10.49
C LEU A 17 -9.99 -18.36 -9.62
N SER A 18 -8.75 -18.52 -10.09
CA SER A 18 -7.54 -18.13 -9.35
C SER A 18 -7.19 -16.64 -9.49
N VAL A 19 -7.80 -15.90 -10.41
CA VAL A 19 -7.41 -14.52 -10.73
C VAL A 19 -7.91 -13.50 -9.68
N GLU A 20 -8.85 -13.89 -8.82
CA GLU A 20 -9.35 -13.03 -7.72
C GLU A 20 -8.75 -13.38 -6.34
N ALA A 21 -7.84 -14.35 -6.28
CA ALA A 21 -7.19 -14.74 -5.03
C ALA A 21 -5.99 -13.84 -4.72
N ASN A 22 -6.19 -12.54 -4.57
CA ASN A 22 -5.37 -11.63 -3.76
C ASN A 22 -5.90 -10.18 -3.78
N CYS A 23 -7.22 -9.97 -3.77
CA CYS A 23 -7.73 -8.74 -3.16
C CYS A 23 -7.51 -8.84 -1.64
N LYS A 24 -6.24 -8.76 -1.21
CA LYS A 24 -5.88 -8.58 0.19
C LYS A 24 -6.63 -7.34 0.62
N LYS A 25 -7.62 -7.48 1.50
CA LYS A 25 -8.34 -6.34 2.07
C LYS A 25 -7.29 -5.34 2.52
N CYS A 26 -7.15 -4.26 1.76
CA CYS A 26 -6.16 -3.25 2.07
C CYS A 26 -6.85 -2.19 2.93
N GLY A 27 -6.15 -1.75 3.98
CA GLY A 27 -6.62 -0.74 4.91
C GLY A 27 -6.50 0.65 4.31
N THR A 28 -7.54 1.46 4.50
CA THR A 28 -7.51 2.92 4.27
C THR A 28 -7.02 3.64 5.53
N ALA A 29 -6.99 4.98 5.51
CA ALA A 29 -6.69 5.78 6.70
C ALA A 29 -7.42 5.26 7.95
N GLY A 30 -6.68 5.04 9.04
CA GLY A 30 -7.21 4.56 10.31
C GLY A 30 -7.37 3.04 10.44
N ALA A 31 -7.15 2.25 9.39
CA ALA A 31 -7.20 0.80 9.48
C ALA A 31 -6.01 0.24 10.28
N PHE A 32 -6.25 -0.74 11.15
CA PHE A 32 -5.19 -1.32 11.99
C PHE A 32 -4.20 -2.18 11.18
N CYS A 33 -2.93 -1.78 11.20
CA CYS A 33 -1.85 -2.44 10.47
C CYS A 33 -0.77 -3.05 11.39
N GLY A 34 -0.95 -2.93 12.71
CA GLY A 34 -0.03 -3.45 13.72
C GLY A 34 -0.03 -4.96 13.88
N ARG A 35 0.65 -5.44 14.91
CA ARG A 35 0.67 -6.87 15.27
C ARG A 35 -0.64 -7.25 15.93
N GLY A 36 -1.39 -8.19 15.33
CA GLY A 36 -2.63 -8.68 15.93
C GLY A 36 -3.56 -9.39 14.94
N PRO A 37 -4.64 -9.99 15.44
CA PRO A 37 -5.58 -10.78 14.64
C PRO A 37 -6.37 -9.97 13.61
N ASN A 38 -6.41 -8.64 13.74
CA ASN A 38 -7.13 -7.73 12.83
C ASN A 38 -6.19 -6.95 11.90
N ARG A 39 -4.92 -7.37 11.77
CA ARG A 39 -3.93 -6.71 10.91
C ARG A 39 -4.39 -6.73 9.45
N VAL A 40 -4.43 -5.56 8.83
CA VAL A 40 -4.52 -5.42 7.37
C VAL A 40 -3.24 -4.79 6.81
N ASP A 41 -2.93 -5.06 5.54
CA ASP A 41 -1.90 -4.32 4.83
C ASP A 41 -2.49 -2.99 4.34
N CYS A 42 -1.71 -1.92 4.31
CA CYS A 42 -2.21 -0.62 3.85
C CYS A 42 -2.36 -0.59 2.33
N CYS A 43 -3.40 0.09 1.83
CA CYS A 43 -3.59 0.29 0.39
C CYS A 43 -2.46 1.14 -0.21
N ASN A 44 -2.32 1.12 -1.55
CA ASN A 44 -1.39 2.01 -2.25
C ASN A 44 -1.59 3.48 -1.84
N GLY A 45 -0.50 4.18 -1.54
CA GLY A 45 -0.52 5.55 -1.02
C GLY A 45 -0.76 5.66 0.50
N PHE A 46 -0.89 4.52 1.18
CA PHE A 46 -0.94 4.45 2.64
C PHE A 46 0.23 3.62 3.17
N TYR A 47 0.78 4.02 4.31
CA TYR A 47 1.80 3.26 5.02
C TYR A 47 1.33 2.97 6.44
N CYS A 48 1.91 1.93 7.03
CA CYS A 48 1.62 1.60 8.41
C CYS A 48 2.40 2.53 9.33
N ASN A 49 1.70 3.48 9.95
CA ASN A 49 2.29 4.36 10.96
C ASN A 49 2.14 3.72 12.33
N ILE A 50 3.27 3.30 12.91
CA ILE A 50 3.36 2.70 14.25
C ILE A 50 3.86 3.78 15.20
N ALA A 51 3.10 4.08 16.25
CA ALA A 51 3.53 4.99 17.29
C ALA A 51 4.77 4.44 18.00
N PRO A 52 5.70 5.30 18.45
CA PRO A 52 6.98 4.88 19.03
C PRO A 52 6.85 4.06 20.31
N ASP A 53 5.70 4.13 20.97
CA ASP A 53 5.33 3.37 22.17
C ASP A 53 4.45 2.14 21.86
N ASP A 54 4.32 1.76 20.58
CA ASP A 54 3.43 0.70 20.09
C ASP A 54 1.94 0.88 20.48
N SER A 55 1.53 2.07 20.93
CA SER A 55 0.15 2.34 21.37
C SER A 55 -0.86 2.34 20.23
N SER A 56 -0.39 2.64 19.02
CA SER A 56 -1.21 2.61 17.80
C SER A 56 -0.39 2.18 16.60
N ALA A 57 -1.05 1.48 15.68
CA ALA A 57 -0.48 1.06 14.43
C ALA A 57 -1.57 1.08 13.38
N VAL A 58 -1.68 2.20 12.67
CA VAL A 58 -2.75 2.46 11.71
C VAL A 58 -2.20 2.86 10.35
N CYS A 59 -2.95 2.53 9.30
CA CYS A 59 -2.67 3.01 7.97
C CYS A 59 -2.90 4.53 7.92
N THR A 60 -1.91 5.26 7.44
CA THR A 60 -1.96 6.72 7.25
C THR A 60 -1.53 7.02 5.83
N SER A 61 -2.11 8.06 5.22
CA SER A 61 -1.73 8.48 3.87
C SER A 61 -0.28 9.00 3.87
N CYS A 62 0.52 8.56 2.91
CA CYS A 62 1.84 9.11 2.65
C CYS A 62 1.90 9.77 1.26
N GLY A 63 2.91 10.61 1.09
CA GLY A 63 3.25 11.21 -0.19
C GLY A 63 3.94 10.22 -1.14
N THR A 64 3.49 10.17 -2.39
CA THR A 64 4.19 9.55 -3.52
C THR A 64 4.81 10.63 -4.41
N THR A 65 5.27 10.31 -5.62
CA THR A 65 5.93 11.27 -6.53
C THR A 65 5.18 12.61 -6.60
N GLY A 66 5.87 13.70 -6.26
CA GLY A 66 5.34 15.06 -6.35
C GLY A 66 4.57 15.55 -5.12
N ALA A 67 4.33 14.69 -4.12
CA ALA A 67 3.73 15.13 -2.86
C ALA A 67 4.72 16.00 -2.05
N PHE A 68 4.22 17.08 -1.45
CA PHE A 68 5.05 18.02 -0.72
C PHE A 68 5.51 17.45 0.63
N CYS A 69 6.82 17.32 0.81
CA CYS A 69 7.45 16.78 2.03
C CYS A 69 8.27 17.82 2.80
N GLY A 70 8.34 19.06 2.29
CA GLY A 70 9.06 20.16 2.91
C GLY A 70 8.40 20.72 4.16
N ARG A 71 8.90 21.88 4.62
CA ARG A 71 8.34 22.59 5.78
C ARG A 71 7.09 23.35 5.34
N GLY A 72 5.93 23.03 5.93
CA GLY A 72 4.70 23.77 5.66
C GLY A 72 3.42 23.02 6.07
N PRO A 73 2.26 23.71 6.00
CA PRO A 73 0.98 23.16 6.44
C PRO A 73 0.44 22.02 5.56
N SER A 74 1.03 21.79 4.39
CA SER A 74 0.68 20.68 3.47
C SER A 74 1.72 19.57 3.46
N ARG A 75 2.64 19.55 4.45
CA ARG A 75 3.67 18.52 4.57
C ARG A 75 3.02 17.15 4.76
N VAL A 76 3.48 16.19 3.98
CA VAL A 76 3.26 14.76 4.20
C VAL A 76 4.60 14.04 4.29
N ASP A 77 4.64 12.95 5.04
CA ASP A 77 5.80 12.05 5.01
C ASP A 77 5.77 11.20 3.72
N CYS A 78 6.93 11.00 3.12
CA CYS A 78 7.04 10.17 1.93
C CYS A 78 6.80 8.70 2.27
N CYS A 79 6.19 7.96 1.33
CA CYS A 79 6.03 6.52 1.48
C CYS A 79 7.41 5.82 1.56
N PRO A 80 7.51 4.59 2.12
CA PRO A 80 8.80 3.92 2.34
C PRO A 80 9.71 3.79 1.10
N ASP A 81 9.12 3.65 -0.09
CA ASP A 81 9.86 3.55 -1.37
C ASP A 81 10.23 4.91 -1.99
N TYR A 82 10.03 6.00 -1.25
CA TYR A 82 10.25 7.37 -1.68
C TYR A 82 11.13 8.12 -0.67
N ARG A 83 11.96 9.04 -1.16
CA ARG A 83 12.67 10.00 -0.33
C ARG A 83 12.15 11.40 -0.58
N CYS A 84 12.29 12.26 0.42
CA CYS A 84 12.06 13.68 0.25
C CYS A 84 13.24 14.32 -0.46
N ASP A 85 13.07 14.76 -1.71
CA ASP A 85 14.06 15.54 -2.45
C ASP A 85 13.83 17.03 -2.20
N ILE A 86 14.79 17.66 -1.53
CA ILE A 86 14.75 19.07 -1.16
C ILE A 86 15.79 19.81 -1.97
N ALA A 87 15.33 20.74 -2.78
CA ALA A 87 16.21 21.59 -3.57
C ALA A 87 17.00 22.56 -2.69
N PRO A 88 18.17 23.05 -3.16
CA PRO A 88 18.81 24.20 -2.57
C PRO A 88 17.83 25.37 -2.41
N ASN A 89 17.89 26.05 -1.27
CA ASN A 89 17.00 27.14 -0.87
C ASN A 89 15.51 26.75 -0.76
N ASP A 90 15.19 25.48 -0.53
CA ASP A 90 13.83 24.97 -0.38
C ASP A 90 12.91 25.30 -1.58
N SER A 91 13.49 25.52 -2.78
CA SER A 91 12.74 25.91 -3.99
C SER A 91 11.72 24.86 -4.43
N TYR A 92 11.97 23.59 -4.07
CA TYR A 92 10.96 22.54 -4.01
C TYR A 92 11.34 21.54 -2.91
N ALA A 93 10.34 20.80 -2.44
CA ALA A 93 10.54 19.72 -1.49
C ALA A 93 9.46 18.66 -1.72
N ASN A 94 9.75 17.71 -2.61
CA ASN A 94 8.79 16.75 -3.10
C ASN A 94 9.28 15.32 -2.89
N CYS A 95 8.35 14.41 -2.62
CA CYS A 95 8.66 13.00 -2.60
C CYS A 95 9.04 12.54 -4.02
N VAL A 96 10.13 11.79 -4.13
CA VAL A 96 10.61 11.16 -5.37
C VAL A 96 10.93 9.70 -5.09
N PRO A 97 10.84 8.80 -6.09
CA PRO A 97 11.26 7.41 -5.92
C PRO A 97 12.70 7.32 -5.42
N ASN A 98 12.95 6.40 -4.49
CA ASN A 98 14.29 6.12 -3.96
C ASN A 98 15.31 5.80 -5.05
#